data_AF-A0A6A5URE2-F1
#
_entry.id   AF-A0A6A5URE2-F1
#
_cell.length_a   1.000
_cell.length_b   1.000
_cell.length_c   1.000
_cell.angle_alpha   90.00
_cell.angle_beta   90.00
_cell.angle_gamma   90.00
#
_symmetry.space_group_name_H-M   'P 1'
#
loop_
_entity.id
_entity.type
_entity.pdbx_description
1 polymer ?
#
loop_
_entity_poly.entity_id
_entity_poly.type
_entity_poly.pdbx_seq_one_letter_code
_entity_poly.pdbx_strand_id
1 'polypeptide(L)'
;MAFNQLGQGKWLRPASTSRIDKIPVDERYKLMDVLARKLYHVPAGMIKLPRKRPQDVQNKVSPANPSTANKRDAEDDSKFLKVTEVVDHHRDAIDLPHIPTDVGLDFLLKHHAIIDEQGCLAIKDPAVQHIDITRAIFFWRLDDIHQFQRYHDNARWNIALFVASLADERSAQPEPAQMHSARQFAIAYLSAVLEHHRNPASFEMREAFVKLWKYSKYDFFTFTAAQKMLMKKEMKRLKGLWKVELDRLNNGKDLNKNKKEVEAAYNAKIAKFVGILVPGGARPAWPQLPCSERRH
;
A
#
# COMPACT_ATOMS: atom_id res chain seq x y z
N MET A 1 -4.07 -37.51 -28.09
CA MET A 1 -2.84 -37.66 -28.88
C MET A 1 -2.22 -36.29 -29.10
N ALA A 2 -0.89 -36.26 -29.17
CA ALA A 2 -0.02 -35.15 -28.80
C ALA A 2 0.10 -34.00 -29.83
N PHE A 3 0.42 -32.82 -29.25
CA PHE A 3 1.22 -31.69 -29.72
C PHE A 3 1.83 -31.71 -31.14
N ASN A 4 1.59 -30.62 -31.89
CA ASN A 4 2.40 -30.18 -33.03
C ASN A 4 2.99 -28.77 -32.79
N GLN A 5 4.32 -28.76 -32.65
CA GLN A 5 5.32 -27.92 -33.33
C GLN A 5 4.91 -26.63 -34.08
N LEU A 6 5.55 -25.49 -33.73
CA LEU A 6 6.42 -24.60 -34.55
C LEU A 6 5.80 -23.18 -34.59
N GLY A 7 6.52 -22.06 -34.61
CA GLY A 7 7.93 -21.82 -34.85
C GLY A 7 8.32 -20.37 -34.59
N GLN A 8 9.55 -20.07 -34.98
CA GLN A 8 10.37 -18.90 -34.65
C GLN A 8 9.96 -17.62 -35.38
N GLY A 9 10.38 -16.46 -34.83
CA GLY A 9 10.42 -15.18 -35.53
C GLY A 9 11.38 -14.19 -34.88
N LYS A 10 12.60 -14.09 -35.43
CA LYS A 10 13.56 -12.98 -35.21
C LYS A 10 13.12 -11.76 -36.01
N TRP A 11 13.24 -10.55 -35.44
CA TRP A 11 13.43 -9.31 -36.22
C TRP A 11 14.44 -8.36 -35.54
N LEU A 12 15.18 -7.68 -36.42
CA LEU A 12 16.39 -6.89 -36.24
C LEU A 12 16.17 -5.52 -35.57
N ARG A 13 17.24 -4.98 -34.96
CA ARG A 13 17.37 -3.56 -34.61
C ARG A 13 17.74 -2.72 -35.84
N PRO A 14 17.48 -1.40 -35.77
CA PRO A 14 18.59 -0.46 -35.94
C PRO A 14 18.65 0.60 -34.82
N ALA A 15 19.76 1.33 -34.83
CA ALA A 15 20.26 2.19 -33.75
C ALA A 15 19.70 3.62 -33.72
N SER A 16 19.70 4.17 -32.50
CA SER A 16 19.97 5.58 -32.11
C SER A 16 19.33 6.73 -32.88
N THR A 17 18.43 7.46 -32.21
CA THR A 17 18.51 8.93 -32.07
C THR A 17 17.70 9.38 -30.84
N SER A 18 18.25 10.33 -30.09
CA SER A 18 17.65 10.98 -28.93
C SER A 18 16.41 11.80 -29.29
N ARG A 19 15.34 11.68 -28.49
CA ARG A 19 14.44 12.80 -28.14
C ARG A 19 13.47 12.37 -27.04
N ILE A 20 13.78 12.83 -25.83
CA ILE A 20 12.82 13.03 -24.75
C ILE A 20 11.93 14.17 -25.26
N ASP A 21 10.83 13.83 -25.91
CA ASP A 21 9.63 14.66 -26.05
C ASP A 21 8.56 13.80 -26.73
N LYS A 22 7.37 13.79 -26.12
CA LYS A 22 6.19 12.96 -26.43
C LYS A 22 6.22 11.57 -25.79
N ILE A 23 5.91 11.52 -24.50
CA ILE A 23 5.24 10.35 -23.91
C ILE A 23 3.73 10.63 -24.03
N PRO A 24 2.99 9.96 -24.92
CA PRO A 24 1.54 10.10 -25.00
C PRO A 24 0.90 9.64 -23.69
N VAL A 25 -0.23 10.25 -23.31
CA VAL A 25 -1.02 9.85 -22.14
C VAL A 25 -1.37 8.34 -22.18
N ASP A 26 -1.45 7.76 -23.38
CA ASP A 26 -1.71 6.33 -23.64
C ASP A 26 -0.60 5.35 -23.21
N GLU A 27 0.63 5.80 -23.00
CA GLU A 27 1.69 4.91 -22.48
C GLU A 27 1.51 4.57 -20.99
N ARG A 28 0.69 5.34 -20.26
CA ARG A 28 0.36 5.06 -18.85
C ARG A 28 -0.53 3.81 -18.71
N TYR A 29 -1.37 3.52 -19.71
CA TYR A 29 -2.29 2.37 -19.72
C TYR A 29 -1.65 1.09 -20.28
N LYS A 30 -0.73 1.22 -21.26
CA LYS A 30 0.09 0.08 -21.73
C LYS A 30 0.95 -0.51 -20.61
N LEU A 31 1.36 0.31 -19.65
CA LEU A 31 2.17 -0.10 -18.50
C LEU A 31 1.42 -1.02 -17.52
N MET A 32 0.17 -0.71 -17.19
CA MET A 32 -0.64 -1.54 -16.30
C MET A 32 -1.05 -2.85 -16.96
N ASP A 33 -1.28 -2.83 -18.27
CA ASP A 33 -1.52 -4.03 -19.08
C ASP A 33 -0.27 -4.93 -19.17
N VAL A 34 0.93 -4.34 -19.30
CA VAL A 34 2.20 -5.11 -19.28
C VAL A 34 2.50 -5.68 -17.90
N LEU A 35 2.22 -4.95 -16.81
CA LEU A 35 2.39 -5.46 -15.45
C LEU A 35 1.38 -6.56 -15.13
N ALA A 36 0.12 -6.41 -15.52
CA ALA A 36 -0.89 -7.48 -15.39
C ALA A 36 -0.47 -8.73 -16.19
N ARG A 37 -0.13 -8.59 -17.48
CA ARG A 37 0.29 -9.74 -18.31
C ARG A 37 1.57 -10.41 -17.81
N LYS A 38 2.52 -9.67 -17.25
CA LYS A 38 3.77 -10.24 -16.70
C LYS A 38 3.61 -10.83 -15.30
N LEU A 39 2.66 -10.35 -14.50
CA LEU A 39 2.41 -10.86 -13.15
C LEU A 39 1.41 -12.03 -13.12
N TYR A 40 0.48 -12.11 -14.08
CA TYR A 40 -0.59 -13.13 -14.12
C TYR A 40 -0.35 -14.27 -15.14
N HIS A 41 0.83 -14.37 -15.76
CA HIS A 41 1.25 -15.56 -16.54
C HIS A 41 2.42 -16.27 -15.86
N VAL A 42 2.14 -16.92 -14.74
CA VAL A 42 3.00 -17.97 -14.17
C VAL A 42 2.28 -19.30 -14.39
N PRO A 43 2.88 -20.28 -15.11
CA PRO A 43 2.27 -21.59 -15.30
C PRO A 43 2.02 -22.26 -13.95
N ALA A 44 0.85 -22.87 -13.79
CA ALA A 44 0.54 -23.71 -12.63
C ALA A 44 1.56 -24.86 -12.54
N GLY A 45 2.40 -24.88 -11.49
CA GLY A 45 3.27 -26.03 -11.23
C GLY A 45 4.67 -25.78 -10.66
N MET A 46 5.08 -24.55 -10.35
CA MET A 46 6.41 -24.30 -9.74
C MET A 46 6.32 -23.54 -8.43
N ILE A 47 6.06 -24.27 -7.33
CA ILE A 47 6.36 -23.82 -5.98
C ILE A 47 7.26 -24.89 -5.33
N LYS A 48 8.57 -24.64 -5.35
CA LYS A 48 9.51 -25.28 -4.41
C LYS A 48 9.87 -24.24 -3.36
N LEU A 49 9.55 -24.53 -2.10
CA LEU A 49 9.98 -23.74 -0.95
C LEU A 49 11.47 -23.96 -0.70
N PRO A 50 12.31 -22.91 -0.61
CA PRO A 50 13.63 -23.05 -0.03
C PRO A 50 13.55 -22.84 1.49
N ARG A 51 13.76 -23.93 2.24
CA ARG A 51 14.31 -23.89 3.60
C ARG A 51 15.80 -23.55 3.51
N LYS A 52 16.23 -22.43 4.09
CA LYS A 52 17.46 -22.30 4.89
C LYS A 52 17.63 -20.88 5.43
N ARG A 53 17.94 -20.78 6.73
CA ARG A 53 18.44 -19.57 7.41
C ARG A 53 19.88 -19.30 6.95
N PRO A 54 20.28 -18.05 6.68
CA PRO A 54 21.69 -17.68 6.67
C PRO A 54 22.19 -17.54 8.11
N GLN A 55 23.29 -18.23 8.41
CA GLN A 55 24.09 -18.03 9.62
C GLN A 55 24.95 -16.77 9.52
N ASP A 56 25.21 -16.23 10.71
CA ASP A 56 26.19 -15.24 11.15
C ASP A 56 27.23 -14.74 10.13
N VAL A 57 27.10 -13.45 9.79
CA VAL A 57 28.18 -12.65 9.21
C VAL A 57 28.80 -11.84 10.35
N GLN A 58 29.98 -12.25 10.80
CA GLN A 58 30.82 -11.47 11.72
C GLN A 58 31.34 -10.21 11.02
N ASN A 59 30.93 -9.04 11.49
CA ASN A 59 31.47 -7.75 11.04
C ASN A 59 32.74 -7.39 11.83
N LYS A 60 33.83 -7.19 11.10
CA LYS A 60 35.09 -6.61 11.58
C LYS A 60 34.88 -5.11 11.86
N VAL A 61 35.03 -4.68 13.11
CA VAL A 61 34.98 -3.27 13.51
C VAL A 61 36.40 -2.72 13.54
N SER A 62 36.67 -1.68 12.75
CA SER A 62 37.88 -0.84 12.87
C SER A 62 37.61 0.30 13.86
N PRO A 63 38.58 0.69 14.71
CA PRO A 63 38.43 1.82 15.63
C PRO A 63 38.56 3.15 14.88
N ALA A 64 37.56 4.01 14.99
CA ALA A 64 37.58 5.38 14.50
C ALA A 64 37.90 6.38 15.63
N ASN A 65 38.68 7.40 15.28
CA ASN A 65 39.19 8.46 16.15
C ASN A 65 38.09 9.28 16.86
N PRO A 66 38.29 9.67 18.13
CA PRO A 66 37.38 10.56 18.86
C PRO A 66 37.85 12.01 18.73
N SER A 67 37.28 12.79 17.82
CA SER A 67 37.46 14.25 17.82
C SER A 67 36.45 14.94 16.89
N THR A 68 35.25 15.19 17.42
CA THR A 68 34.42 16.42 17.28
C THR A 68 32.99 16.08 17.69
N ALA A 69 32.72 16.12 19.00
CA ALA A 69 31.38 15.97 19.55
C ALA A 69 30.57 17.24 19.26
N ASN A 70 29.68 17.16 18.28
CA ASN A 70 28.70 18.20 18.00
C ASN A 70 27.64 18.21 19.11
N LYS A 71 27.56 19.33 19.82
CA LYS A 71 26.67 19.58 20.97
C LYS A 71 25.19 19.78 20.59
N ARG A 72 24.73 19.24 19.44
CA ARG A 72 23.37 19.49 18.88
C ARG A 72 22.46 18.27 18.82
N ASP A 73 22.92 17.09 19.23
CA ASP A 73 22.13 15.84 19.11
C ASP A 73 21.44 15.43 20.42
N ALA A 74 21.48 16.25 21.48
CA ALA A 74 20.94 15.89 22.80
C ALA A 74 19.46 16.27 23.01
N GLU A 75 18.76 16.83 22.01
CA GLU A 75 17.39 17.35 22.19
C GLU A 75 16.27 16.49 21.57
N ASP A 76 16.56 15.39 20.87
CA ASP A 76 15.52 14.53 20.23
C ASP A 76 15.45 13.10 20.80
N ASP A 77 16.13 12.81 21.92
CA ASP A 77 15.96 11.54 22.66
C ASP A 77 14.63 11.49 23.44
N SER A 78 13.89 12.61 23.50
CA SER A 78 12.57 12.72 24.14
C SER A 78 11.44 12.04 23.35
N LYS A 79 11.71 11.48 22.17
CA LYS A 79 10.66 11.01 21.25
C LYS A 79 10.35 9.52 21.37
N PHE A 80 11.20 8.76 22.04
CA PHE A 80 11.03 7.32 22.19
C PHE A 80 10.58 7.00 23.61
N LEU A 81 9.45 6.30 23.71
CA LEU A 81 8.95 5.75 24.95
C LEU A 81 10.01 4.83 25.58
N LYS A 82 10.40 5.13 26.82
CA LYS A 82 11.31 4.26 27.58
C LYS A 82 10.54 3.02 28.04
N VAL A 83 11.23 1.88 28.14
CA VAL A 83 10.63 0.65 28.69
C VAL A 83 10.05 0.89 30.08
N THR A 84 10.73 1.72 30.89
CA THR A 84 10.22 2.13 32.21
C THR A 84 8.90 2.89 32.11
N GLU A 85 8.72 3.77 31.12
CA GLU A 85 7.45 4.49 30.92
C GLU A 85 6.31 3.55 30.52
N VAL A 86 6.60 2.46 29.81
CA VAL A 86 5.62 1.41 29.52
C VAL A 86 5.27 0.62 30.79
N VAL A 87 6.29 0.22 31.56
CA VAL A 87 6.10 -0.51 32.83
C VAL A 87 5.36 0.33 33.87
N ASP A 88 5.63 1.62 33.91
CA ASP A 88 5.00 2.60 34.81
C ASP A 88 3.63 3.06 34.31
N HIS A 89 3.11 2.46 33.23
CA HIS A 89 1.79 2.75 32.70
C HIS A 89 1.60 4.24 32.36
N HIS A 90 2.63 4.89 31.82
CA HIS A 90 2.54 6.28 31.43
C HIS A 90 1.42 6.45 30.40
N ARG A 91 0.60 7.50 30.55
CA ARG A 91 -0.61 7.68 29.74
C ARG A 91 -0.30 7.67 28.24
N ASP A 92 0.81 8.29 27.84
CA ASP A 92 1.26 8.35 26.44
C ASP A 92 1.76 7.00 25.89
N ALA A 93 2.14 6.07 26.77
CA ALA A 93 2.53 4.71 26.42
C ALA A 93 1.32 3.81 26.14
N ILE A 94 0.22 4.05 26.86
CA ILE A 94 -1.00 3.25 26.83
C ILE A 94 -1.97 3.79 25.78
N ASP A 95 -2.16 5.11 25.74
CA ASP A 95 -3.10 5.78 24.87
C ASP A 95 -2.45 6.11 23.52
N LEU A 96 -2.36 5.09 22.67
CA LEU A 96 -1.88 5.25 21.31
C LEU A 96 -3.03 5.79 20.44
N PRO A 97 -3.00 7.04 19.96
CA PRO A 97 -4.14 7.70 19.32
C PRO A 97 -4.53 7.08 17.97
N HIS A 98 -3.76 6.11 17.48
CA HIS A 98 -4.00 5.40 16.23
C HIS A 98 -4.48 3.96 16.41
N ILE A 99 -4.73 3.54 17.65
CA ILE A 99 -5.21 2.21 18.04
C ILE A 99 -6.54 2.38 18.80
N PRO A 100 -7.61 1.65 18.44
CA PRO A 100 -8.85 1.66 19.18
C PRO A 100 -8.64 1.19 20.63
N THR A 101 -9.33 1.82 21.57
CA THR A 101 -9.16 1.60 23.01
C THR A 101 -9.42 0.14 23.43
N ASP A 102 -10.32 -0.55 22.74
CA ASP A 102 -10.68 -1.94 23.02
C ASP A 102 -9.65 -2.97 22.54
N VAL A 103 -8.77 -2.59 21.60
CA VAL A 103 -7.63 -3.40 21.15
C VAL A 103 -6.29 -2.74 21.52
N GLY A 104 -6.28 -1.94 22.60
CA GLY A 104 -5.10 -1.27 23.15
C GLY A 104 -4.06 -2.23 23.73
N LEU A 105 -3.09 -1.68 24.49
CA LEU A 105 -1.95 -2.45 24.99
C LEU A 105 -2.39 -3.62 25.89
N ASP A 106 -3.37 -3.40 26.77
CA ASP A 106 -3.90 -4.43 27.66
C ASP A 106 -4.48 -5.63 26.88
N PHE A 107 -5.20 -5.36 25.79
CA PHE A 107 -5.71 -6.40 24.91
C PHE A 107 -4.57 -7.18 24.27
N LEU A 108 -3.57 -6.46 23.71
CA LEU A 108 -2.41 -7.07 23.09
C LEU A 108 -1.66 -7.99 24.06
N LEU A 109 -1.39 -7.51 25.28
CA LEU A 109 -0.69 -8.28 26.31
C LEU A 109 -1.52 -9.48 26.78
N LYS A 110 -2.84 -9.33 26.94
CA LYS A 110 -3.73 -10.43 27.32
C LYS A 110 -3.78 -11.54 26.25
N HIS A 111 -3.66 -11.17 24.98
CA HIS A 111 -3.81 -12.08 23.85
C HIS A 111 -2.49 -12.42 23.12
N HIS A 112 -1.34 -12.00 23.65
CA HIS A 112 -0.05 -12.15 22.98
C HIS A 112 0.27 -13.60 22.62
N ALA A 113 0.00 -14.57 23.52
CA ALA A 113 0.28 -15.98 23.26
C ALA A 113 -0.44 -16.52 22.02
N ILE A 114 -1.70 -16.11 21.81
CA ILE A 114 -2.49 -16.51 20.63
C ILE A 114 -1.93 -15.85 19.37
N ILE A 115 -1.56 -14.56 19.46
CA ILE A 115 -0.98 -13.80 18.35
C ILE A 115 0.37 -14.41 17.92
N ASP A 116 1.20 -14.76 18.89
CA ASP A 116 2.52 -15.38 18.67
C ASP A 116 2.40 -16.78 18.09
N GLU A 117 1.47 -17.61 18.59
CA GLU A 117 1.17 -18.93 18.04
C GLU A 117 0.74 -18.84 16.56
N GLN A 118 0.01 -17.78 16.21
CA GLN A 118 -0.42 -17.48 14.83
C GLN A 118 0.65 -16.74 14.01
N GLY A 119 1.87 -16.59 14.55
CA GLY A 119 3.00 -15.98 13.87
C GLY A 119 2.84 -14.49 13.57
N CYS A 120 2.02 -13.78 14.36
CA CYS A 120 1.68 -12.37 14.13
C CYS A 120 0.98 -12.09 12.78
N LEU A 121 0.38 -13.11 12.16
CA LEU A 121 -0.27 -12.99 10.85
C LEU A 121 -1.78 -12.80 10.96
N ALA A 122 -2.33 -11.90 10.14
CA ALA A 122 -3.77 -11.82 10.00
C ALA A 122 -4.27 -13.06 9.23
N ILE A 123 -5.10 -13.87 9.88
CA ILE A 123 -5.68 -15.07 9.30
C ILE A 123 -7.10 -14.74 8.88
N LYS A 124 -7.46 -15.11 7.65
CA LYS A 124 -8.75 -14.74 7.07
C LYS A 124 -9.92 -15.54 7.64
N ASP A 125 -9.70 -16.81 7.95
CA ASP A 125 -10.73 -17.71 8.46
C ASP A 125 -11.24 -17.26 9.85
N PRO A 126 -12.53 -16.91 10.00
CA PRO A 126 -13.09 -16.50 11.29
C PRO A 126 -13.20 -17.66 12.30
N ALA A 127 -13.17 -18.93 11.86
CA ALA A 127 -13.14 -20.08 12.75
C ALA A 127 -11.75 -20.27 13.40
N VAL A 128 -10.69 -19.80 12.73
CA VAL A 128 -9.31 -19.94 13.21
C VAL A 128 -8.84 -18.73 14.02
N GLN A 129 -9.20 -17.51 13.58
CA GLN A 129 -8.80 -16.28 14.25
C GLN A 129 -10.01 -15.38 14.47
N HIS A 130 -10.29 -15.02 15.73
CA HIS A 130 -11.37 -14.10 16.06
C HIS A 130 -11.13 -12.72 15.44
N ILE A 131 -12.20 -11.99 15.11
CA ILE A 131 -12.11 -10.67 14.48
C ILE A 131 -11.32 -9.67 15.31
N ASP A 132 -11.39 -9.72 16.65
CA ASP A 132 -10.64 -8.80 17.51
C ASP A 132 -9.13 -9.02 17.49
N ILE A 133 -8.69 -10.28 17.34
CA ILE A 133 -7.27 -10.60 17.13
C ILE A 133 -6.82 -10.08 15.77
N THR A 134 -7.63 -10.27 14.71
CA THR A 134 -7.35 -9.69 13.40
C THR A 134 -7.28 -8.16 13.47
N ARG A 135 -8.21 -7.50 14.18
CA ARG A 135 -8.19 -6.04 14.40
C ARG A 135 -6.90 -5.62 15.09
N ALA A 136 -6.53 -6.28 16.18
CA ALA A 136 -5.28 -6.00 16.88
C ALA A 136 -4.07 -6.09 15.94
N ILE A 137 -3.96 -7.16 15.13
CA ILE A 137 -2.86 -7.33 14.16
C ILE A 137 -2.81 -6.18 13.13
N PHE A 138 -3.96 -5.75 12.59
CA PHE A 138 -4.03 -4.63 11.65
C PHE A 138 -3.65 -3.28 12.28
N PHE A 139 -4.13 -2.99 13.49
CA PHE A 139 -3.91 -1.71 14.16
C PHE A 139 -2.50 -1.59 14.75
N TRP A 140 -1.98 -2.68 15.32
CA TRP A 140 -0.61 -2.79 15.82
C TRP A 140 0.43 -3.06 14.72
N ARG A 141 -0.02 -3.33 13.49
CA ARG A 141 0.83 -3.53 12.30
C ARG A 141 1.80 -4.70 12.46
N LEU A 142 1.33 -5.77 13.11
CA LEU A 142 2.14 -6.96 13.36
C LEU A 142 2.37 -7.77 12.07
N ASP A 143 1.49 -7.59 11.09
CA ASP A 143 1.58 -8.18 9.77
C ASP A 143 2.03 -7.14 8.71
N ASP A 144 3.17 -7.42 8.07
CA ASP A 144 3.75 -6.57 7.02
C ASP A 144 2.87 -6.42 5.77
N ILE A 145 1.95 -7.34 5.54
CA ILE A 145 1.02 -7.35 4.40
C ILE A 145 -0.28 -6.66 4.79
N HIS A 146 -0.81 -6.97 5.98
CA HIS A 146 -2.14 -6.58 6.43
C HIS A 146 -2.11 -5.36 7.35
N GLN A 147 -1.82 -4.19 6.79
CA GLN A 147 -1.77 -2.95 7.54
C GLN A 147 -2.12 -1.72 6.69
N PHE A 148 -2.37 -0.60 7.37
CA PHE A 148 -2.76 0.67 6.76
C PHE A 148 -1.60 1.65 6.54
N GLN A 149 -0.39 1.30 6.99
CA GLN A 149 0.74 2.23 6.94
C GLN A 149 1.46 2.18 5.58
N ARG A 150 1.52 3.33 4.92
CA ARG A 150 2.12 3.49 3.59
C ARG A 150 3.65 3.42 3.54
N TYR A 151 4.36 3.07 4.61
CA TYR A 151 5.83 3.04 4.59
C TYR A 151 6.37 1.62 4.35
N HIS A 152 5.60 0.58 4.68
CA HIS A 152 5.94 -0.80 4.36
C HIS A 152 5.80 -1.04 2.86
N ASP A 153 6.78 -1.70 2.26
CA ASP A 153 6.85 -1.88 0.81
C ASP A 153 5.64 -2.67 0.25
N ASN A 154 5.19 -3.72 0.95
CA ASN A 154 4.01 -4.50 0.53
C ASN A 154 2.73 -3.64 0.50
N ALA A 155 2.49 -2.85 1.55
CA ALA A 155 1.35 -1.93 1.60
C ALA A 155 1.43 -0.88 0.47
N ARG A 156 2.62 -0.30 0.24
CA ARG A 156 2.85 0.67 -0.84
C ARG A 156 2.55 0.10 -2.22
N TRP A 157 2.98 -1.13 -2.49
CA TRP A 157 2.74 -1.78 -3.76
C TRP A 157 1.28 -2.16 -3.95
N ASN A 158 0.60 -2.64 -2.90
CA ASN A 158 -0.84 -2.88 -2.94
C ASN A 158 -1.63 -1.60 -3.21
N ILE A 159 -1.30 -0.49 -2.54
CA ILE A 159 -1.87 0.83 -2.82
C ILE A 159 -1.67 1.21 -4.29
N ALA A 160 -0.44 1.09 -4.81
CA ALA A 160 -0.14 1.43 -6.19
C ALA A 160 -0.94 0.59 -7.19
N LEU A 161 -1.05 -0.72 -6.96
CA LEU A 161 -1.84 -1.64 -7.80
C LEU A 161 -3.32 -1.30 -7.75
N PHE A 162 -3.91 -1.08 -6.57
CA PHE A 162 -5.32 -0.72 -6.45
C PHE A 162 -5.63 0.61 -7.12
N VAL A 163 -4.81 1.65 -6.91
CA VAL A 163 -4.98 2.94 -7.58
C VAL A 163 -4.94 2.78 -9.08
N ALA A 164 -3.98 2.03 -9.59
CA ALA A 164 -3.81 1.90 -11.02
C ALA A 164 -4.88 1.00 -11.67
N SER A 165 -5.37 -0.02 -10.97
CA SER A 165 -6.55 -0.80 -11.39
C SER A 165 -7.82 0.05 -11.41
N LEU A 166 -7.98 0.98 -10.46
CA LEU A 166 -9.11 1.91 -10.42
C LEU A 166 -9.01 3.03 -11.48
N ALA A 167 -7.80 3.34 -11.94
CA ALA A 167 -7.55 4.37 -12.93
C ALA A 167 -7.67 3.86 -14.37
N ASP A 168 -7.64 2.55 -14.62
CA ASP A 168 -7.79 1.99 -15.96
C ASP A 168 -9.21 2.28 -16.48
N GLU A 169 -9.33 3.16 -17.48
CA GLU A 169 -10.63 3.56 -18.05
C GLU A 169 -11.38 2.39 -18.69
N ARG A 170 -10.68 1.29 -19.04
CA ARG A 170 -11.34 0.06 -19.49
C ARG A 170 -12.19 -0.56 -18.38
N SER A 171 -11.84 -0.33 -17.11
CA SER A 171 -12.65 -0.76 -15.96
C SER A 171 -13.92 0.08 -15.75
N ALA A 172 -14.16 1.11 -16.57
CA ALA A 172 -15.35 1.95 -16.49
C ALA A 172 -16.50 1.42 -17.36
N GLN A 173 -16.28 0.37 -18.14
CA GLN A 173 -17.34 -0.35 -18.85
C GLN A 173 -18.26 -1.05 -17.84
N PRO A 174 -19.54 -1.32 -18.18
CA PRO A 174 -20.44 -2.07 -17.31
C PRO A 174 -19.86 -3.46 -17.04
N GLU A 175 -19.24 -3.58 -15.88
CA GLU A 175 -18.49 -4.76 -15.48
C GLU A 175 -19.42 -5.89 -14.99
N PRO A 176 -19.00 -7.16 -15.09
CA PRO A 176 -19.67 -8.25 -14.38
C PRO A 176 -19.72 -7.94 -12.87
N ALA A 177 -20.77 -8.41 -12.18
CA ALA A 177 -20.95 -8.20 -10.73
C ALA A 177 -19.71 -8.55 -9.88
N GLN A 178 -18.90 -9.51 -10.33
CA GLN A 178 -17.64 -9.89 -9.67
C GLN A 178 -16.56 -8.81 -9.71
N MET A 179 -16.49 -8.00 -10.77
CA MET A 179 -15.54 -6.90 -10.87
C MET A 179 -15.99 -5.69 -10.03
N HIS A 180 -17.29 -5.52 -9.80
CA HIS A 180 -17.81 -4.53 -8.86
C HIS A 180 -17.34 -4.78 -7.42
N SER A 181 -17.37 -6.02 -6.94
CA SER A 181 -16.95 -6.34 -5.57
C SER A 181 -15.42 -6.25 -5.37
N ALA A 182 -14.62 -6.58 -6.37
CA ALA A 182 -13.16 -6.35 -6.34
C ALA A 182 -12.83 -4.84 -6.29
N ARG A 183 -13.56 -4.04 -7.09
CA ARG A 183 -13.45 -2.58 -7.10
C ARG A 183 -13.82 -1.98 -5.75
N GLN A 184 -14.91 -2.44 -5.13
CA GLN A 184 -15.32 -2.01 -3.80
C GLN A 184 -14.30 -2.37 -2.73
N PHE A 185 -13.70 -3.57 -2.79
CA PHE A 185 -12.61 -3.97 -1.90
C PHE A 185 -11.42 -3.02 -2.00
N ALA A 186 -10.97 -2.70 -3.22
CA ALA A 186 -9.89 -1.75 -3.46
C ALA A 186 -10.22 -0.34 -2.91
N ILE A 187 -11.44 0.16 -3.18
CA ILE A 187 -11.90 1.46 -2.67
C ILE A 187 -11.92 1.47 -1.13
N ALA A 188 -12.47 0.44 -0.50
CA ALA A 188 -12.56 0.34 0.96
C ALA A 188 -11.17 0.34 1.60
N TYR A 189 -10.20 -0.39 1.04
CA TYR A 189 -8.82 -0.38 1.55
C TYR A 189 -8.19 1.00 1.42
N LEU A 190 -8.30 1.64 0.26
CA LEU A 190 -7.72 2.97 0.03
C LEU A 190 -8.36 4.03 0.95
N SER A 191 -9.66 3.95 1.21
CA SER A 191 -10.35 4.77 2.20
C SER A 191 -9.80 4.58 3.61
N ALA A 192 -9.54 3.33 4.02
CA ALA A 192 -8.95 3.02 5.32
C ALA A 192 -7.51 3.55 5.47
N VAL A 193 -6.68 3.41 4.42
CA VAL A 193 -5.32 3.98 4.38
C VAL A 193 -5.36 5.51 4.49
N LEU A 194 -6.32 6.14 3.83
CA LEU A 194 -6.53 7.57 3.89
C LEU A 194 -6.96 8.07 5.26
N GLU A 195 -7.92 7.39 5.87
CA GLU A 195 -8.38 7.70 7.23
C GLU A 195 -7.21 7.67 8.19
N HIS A 196 -6.41 6.60 8.17
CA HIS A 196 -5.20 6.47 8.98
C HIS A 196 -4.26 7.68 8.85
N HIS A 197 -4.08 8.20 7.63
CA HIS A 197 -3.19 9.32 7.38
C HIS A 197 -3.80 10.69 7.74
N ARG A 198 -5.10 10.89 7.49
CA ARG A 198 -5.77 12.20 7.65
C ARG A 198 -6.29 12.42 9.07
N ASN A 199 -6.82 11.37 9.68
CA ASN A 199 -7.41 11.41 11.00
C ASN A 199 -7.09 10.10 11.74
N PRO A 200 -5.87 9.97 12.30
CA PRO A 200 -5.43 8.75 12.96
C PRO A 200 -6.30 8.37 14.17
N ALA A 201 -7.03 9.32 14.77
CA ALA A 201 -7.96 9.07 15.88
C ALA A 201 -9.33 8.53 15.45
N SER A 202 -9.65 8.53 14.15
CA SER A 202 -10.88 7.95 13.61
C SER A 202 -10.60 6.55 13.08
N PHE A 203 -11.48 5.60 13.39
CA PHE A 203 -11.29 4.19 13.08
C PHE A 203 -12.38 3.62 12.15
N GLU A 204 -13.36 4.41 11.75
CA GLU A 204 -14.58 3.94 11.09
C GLU A 204 -14.30 3.16 9.79
N MET A 205 -13.49 3.74 8.90
CA MET A 205 -13.15 3.14 7.61
C MET A 205 -12.19 1.97 7.78
N ARG A 206 -11.24 2.06 8.72
CA ARG A 206 -10.33 0.95 9.04
C ARG A 206 -11.09 -0.25 9.60
N GLU A 207 -11.97 -0.04 10.56
CA GLU A 207 -12.86 -1.07 11.13
C GLU A 207 -13.76 -1.71 10.07
N ALA A 208 -14.40 -0.88 9.24
CA ALA A 208 -15.23 -1.37 8.14
C ALA A 208 -14.41 -2.21 7.16
N PHE A 209 -13.18 -1.79 6.85
CA PHE A 209 -12.30 -2.56 5.98
C PHE A 209 -11.85 -3.88 6.60
N VAL A 210 -11.44 -3.93 7.87
CA VAL A 210 -11.02 -5.20 8.50
C VAL A 210 -12.16 -6.22 8.46
N LYS A 211 -13.40 -5.79 8.74
CA LYS A 211 -14.60 -6.63 8.62
C LYS A 211 -14.81 -7.08 7.18
N LEU A 212 -14.77 -6.16 6.21
CA LEU A 212 -14.89 -6.50 4.79
C LEU A 212 -13.82 -7.51 4.35
N TRP A 213 -12.55 -7.30 4.72
CA TRP A 213 -11.46 -8.20 4.38
C TRP A 213 -11.71 -9.60 4.93
N LYS A 214 -12.05 -9.71 6.22
CA LYS A 214 -12.29 -10.98 6.90
C LYS A 214 -13.34 -11.84 6.21
N TYR A 215 -14.45 -11.22 5.79
CA TYR A 215 -15.60 -11.94 5.23
C TYR A 215 -15.67 -11.95 3.70
N SER A 216 -14.77 -11.24 3.01
CA SER A 216 -14.73 -11.24 1.55
C SER A 216 -13.86 -12.37 1.00
N LYS A 217 -14.00 -12.67 -0.30
CA LYS A 217 -13.08 -13.56 -1.02
C LYS A 217 -11.76 -12.90 -1.47
N TYR A 218 -11.62 -11.59 -1.30
CA TYR A 218 -10.49 -10.81 -1.84
C TYR A 218 -9.38 -10.64 -0.83
N ASP A 219 -8.14 -10.70 -1.29
CA ASP A 219 -6.96 -10.56 -0.43
C ASP A 219 -5.91 -9.63 -1.06
N PHE A 220 -4.89 -9.29 -0.29
CA PHE A 220 -3.77 -8.49 -0.74
C PHE A 220 -2.86 -9.27 -1.69
N PHE A 221 -2.19 -8.54 -2.57
CA PHE A 221 -1.13 -9.09 -3.39
C PHE A 221 0.09 -9.39 -2.52
N THR A 222 0.62 -10.60 -2.67
CA THR A 222 1.91 -11.00 -2.13
C THR A 222 2.96 -10.96 -3.24
N PHE A 223 4.21 -10.64 -2.89
CA PHE A 223 5.26 -10.38 -3.86
C PHE A 223 6.49 -11.26 -3.61
N THR A 224 6.87 -12.03 -4.61
CA THR A 224 8.17 -12.71 -4.67
C THR A 224 9.31 -11.70 -4.81
N ALA A 225 10.55 -12.07 -4.44
CA ALA A 225 11.70 -11.17 -4.53
C ALA A 225 11.89 -10.54 -5.93
N ALA A 226 11.64 -11.29 -7.00
CA ALA A 226 11.69 -10.79 -8.37
C ALA A 226 10.61 -9.72 -8.64
N GLN A 227 9.38 -9.95 -8.19
CA GLN A 227 8.30 -8.98 -8.29
C GLN A 227 8.57 -7.74 -7.44
N LYS A 228 9.15 -7.88 -6.24
CA LYS A 228 9.58 -6.77 -5.39
C LYS A 228 10.59 -5.87 -6.12
N MET A 229 11.58 -6.45 -6.78
CA MET A 229 12.54 -5.69 -7.59
C MET A 229 11.88 -4.94 -8.74
N LEU A 230 10.93 -5.60 -9.43
CA LEU A 230 10.16 -4.96 -10.51
C LEU A 230 9.34 -3.78 -9.99
N MET A 231 8.59 -3.98 -8.91
CA MET A 231 7.78 -2.92 -8.27
C MET A 231 8.67 -1.76 -7.80
N LYS A 232 9.84 -2.04 -7.21
CA LYS A 232 10.79 -0.99 -6.80
C LYS A 232 11.29 -0.17 -8.00
N LYS A 233 11.60 -0.83 -9.12
CA LYS A 233 12.02 -0.16 -10.37
C LYS A 233 10.90 0.72 -10.91
N GLU A 234 9.67 0.21 -10.96
CA GLU A 234 8.52 0.98 -11.46
C GLU A 234 8.18 2.14 -10.55
N MET A 235 8.19 1.95 -9.22
CA MET A 235 7.97 3.05 -8.27
C MET A 235 9.04 4.14 -8.38
N LYS A 236 10.31 3.78 -8.64
CA LYS A 236 11.38 4.75 -8.89
C LYS A 236 11.13 5.54 -10.18
N ARG A 237 10.73 4.87 -11.26
CA ARG A 237 10.38 5.51 -12.54
C ARG A 237 9.19 6.45 -12.38
N LEU A 238 8.13 5.97 -11.74
CA LEU A 238 6.92 6.74 -11.42
C LEU A 238 7.25 7.98 -10.59
N LYS A 239 8.09 7.87 -9.55
CA LYS A 239 8.54 9.04 -8.77
C LYS A 239 9.17 10.12 -9.64
N GLY A 240 9.97 9.73 -10.64
CA GLY A 240 10.54 10.66 -11.61
C GLY A 240 9.48 11.37 -12.44
N LEU A 241 8.50 10.62 -12.98
CA LEU A 241 7.40 11.17 -13.75
C LEU A 241 6.51 12.11 -12.91
N TRP A 242 6.22 11.74 -11.66
CA TRP A 242 5.48 12.59 -10.74
C TRP A 242 6.22 13.88 -10.43
N LYS A 243 7.54 13.82 -10.23
CA LYS A 243 8.35 15.03 -10.03
C LYS A 243 8.25 15.97 -11.24
N VAL A 244 8.41 15.43 -12.45
CA VAL A 244 8.27 16.22 -13.69
C VAL A 244 6.87 16.84 -13.80
N GLU A 245 5.82 16.08 -13.49
CA GLU A 245 4.45 16.58 -13.50
C GLU A 245 4.22 17.69 -12.46
N LEU A 246 4.73 17.53 -11.25
CA LEU A 246 4.64 18.55 -10.20
C LEU A 246 5.47 19.79 -10.55
N ASP A 247 6.67 19.61 -11.09
CA ASP A 247 7.52 20.70 -11.57
C ASP A 247 6.83 21.48 -12.71
N ARG A 248 6.10 20.78 -13.60
CA ARG A 248 5.30 21.40 -14.66
C ARG A 248 4.17 22.27 -14.10
N LEU A 249 3.48 21.80 -13.06
CA LEU A 249 2.43 22.56 -12.36
C LEU A 249 3.01 23.78 -11.61
N ASN A 250 4.11 23.58 -10.89
CA ASN A 250 4.72 24.61 -10.05
C ASN A 250 5.38 25.72 -10.86
N ASN A 251 6.06 25.37 -11.96
CA ASN A 251 6.81 26.33 -12.75
C ASN A 251 5.94 27.13 -13.73
N GLY A 252 4.65 26.79 -13.90
CA GLY A 252 3.72 27.49 -14.80
C GLY A 252 4.18 27.53 -16.27
N LYS A 253 5.23 26.79 -16.63
CA LYS A 253 5.97 26.95 -17.90
C LYS A 253 5.14 26.70 -19.16
N ASP A 254 4.04 25.95 -19.03
CA ASP A 254 3.12 25.67 -20.13
C ASP A 254 1.89 26.59 -20.17
N LEU A 255 1.71 27.48 -19.20
CA LEU A 255 0.44 28.12 -18.95
C LEU A 255 0.63 29.62 -18.68
N ASN A 256 0.40 30.44 -19.71
CA ASN A 256 0.05 31.87 -19.59
C ASN A 256 -1.27 32.10 -18.81
N LYS A 257 -1.78 31.09 -18.11
CA LYS A 257 -3.01 31.12 -17.33
C LYS A 257 -2.69 31.39 -15.87
N ASN A 258 -3.64 31.99 -15.18
CA ASN A 258 -3.55 32.22 -13.74
C ASN A 258 -3.29 30.88 -13.03
N LYS A 259 -2.24 30.81 -12.20
CA LYS A 259 -1.86 29.61 -11.43
C LYS A 259 -3.06 28.95 -10.73
N LYS A 260 -4.01 29.76 -10.23
CA LYS A 260 -5.24 29.27 -9.59
C LYS A 260 -6.14 28.46 -10.53
N GLU A 261 -6.26 28.85 -11.80
CA GLU A 261 -7.07 28.10 -12.78
C GLU A 261 -6.43 26.77 -13.15
N VAL A 262 -5.09 26.75 -13.23
CA VAL A 262 -4.31 25.53 -13.50
C VAL A 262 -4.46 24.55 -12.35
N GLU A 263 -4.27 25.03 -11.12
CA GLU A 263 -4.48 24.22 -9.92
C GLU A 263 -5.93 23.73 -9.83
N ALA A 264 -6.93 24.58 -10.13
CA ALA A 264 -8.33 24.17 -10.14
C ALA A 264 -8.62 23.11 -11.20
N ALA A 265 -8.12 23.26 -12.43
CA ALA A 265 -8.30 22.29 -13.50
C ALA A 265 -7.55 20.97 -13.22
N TYR A 266 -6.34 21.05 -12.67
CA TYR A 266 -5.59 19.89 -12.23
C TYR A 266 -6.31 19.17 -11.11
N ASN A 267 -6.76 19.90 -10.08
CA ASN A 267 -7.56 19.37 -8.99
C ASN A 267 -8.87 18.79 -9.51
N ALA A 268 -9.57 19.39 -10.47
CA ALA A 268 -10.77 18.79 -11.06
C ALA A 268 -10.44 17.47 -11.80
N LYS A 269 -9.34 17.44 -12.55
CA LYS A 269 -8.89 16.23 -13.28
C LYS A 269 -8.37 15.14 -12.36
N ILE A 270 -7.77 15.51 -11.25
CA ILE A 270 -7.12 14.59 -10.31
C ILE A 270 -8.08 14.19 -9.22
N ALA A 271 -8.97 15.06 -8.74
CA ALA A 271 -9.98 14.77 -7.71
C ALA A 271 -10.87 13.60 -8.07
N LYS A 272 -11.16 13.36 -9.36
CA LYS A 272 -11.85 12.12 -9.78
C LYS A 272 -11.08 10.83 -9.45
N PHE A 273 -9.76 10.90 -9.40
CA PHE A 273 -8.87 9.80 -9.01
C PHE A 273 -8.42 9.89 -7.54
N VAL A 274 -8.54 11.07 -6.94
CA VAL A 274 -7.84 11.48 -5.72
C VAL A 274 -8.77 11.89 -4.57
N GLY A 275 -10.08 11.92 -4.81
CA GLY A 275 -11.09 11.93 -3.74
C GLY A 275 -10.89 10.79 -2.74
N ILE A 276 -10.19 9.71 -3.14
CA ILE A 276 -9.80 8.58 -2.32
C ILE A 276 -8.30 8.62 -1.92
N LEU A 277 -7.47 9.63 -2.25
CA LEU A 277 -6.03 9.64 -1.83
C LEU A 277 -5.31 10.97 -1.53
N VAL A 278 -5.81 12.18 -1.86
CA VAL A 278 -5.16 13.46 -1.46
C VAL A 278 -6.15 14.33 -0.68
N PRO A 279 -5.80 14.77 0.55
CA PRO A 279 -6.71 15.56 1.39
C PRO A 279 -6.90 16.95 0.79
N GLY A 280 -8.15 17.42 0.65
CA GLY A 280 -8.41 18.82 0.29
C GLY A 280 -9.82 19.15 -0.23
N GLY A 281 -10.63 18.18 -0.64
CA GLY A 281 -12.01 18.43 -1.09
C GLY A 281 -13.05 18.12 -0.01
N ALA A 282 -14.10 18.95 0.10
CA ALA A 282 -15.30 18.62 0.86
C ALA A 282 -15.81 17.22 0.47
N ARG A 283 -16.11 16.38 1.47
CA ARG A 283 -16.50 14.98 1.26
C ARG A 283 -17.75 14.93 0.35
N PRO A 284 -17.74 14.22 -0.79
CA PRO A 284 -19.01 13.73 -1.34
C PRO A 284 -19.60 12.75 -0.33
N ALA A 285 -20.91 12.85 -0.07
CA ALA A 285 -21.62 11.89 0.76
C ALA A 285 -21.39 10.49 0.17
N TRP A 286 -20.77 9.61 0.95
CA TRP A 286 -20.65 8.21 0.56
C TRP A 286 -22.07 7.65 0.34
N PRO A 287 -22.32 6.88 -0.73
CA PRO A 287 -23.55 6.11 -0.80
C PRO A 287 -23.54 5.19 0.41
N GLN A 288 -24.44 5.43 1.36
CA GLN A 288 -24.67 4.50 2.44
C GLN A 288 -25.05 3.17 1.78
N LEU A 289 -24.20 2.16 1.94
CA LEU A 289 -24.57 0.81 1.58
C LEU A 289 -25.81 0.46 2.41
N PRO A 290 -26.92 0.06 1.78
CA PRO A 290 -28.16 -0.18 2.50
C PRO A 290 -27.93 -1.24 3.57
N CYS A 291 -28.32 -0.91 4.80
CA CYS A 291 -28.15 -1.74 6.00
C CYS A 291 -29.06 -2.99 6.00
N SER A 292 -29.71 -3.31 4.87
CA SER A 292 -30.83 -4.26 4.78
C SER A 292 -30.47 -5.71 4.43
N GLU A 293 -29.19 -6.04 4.26
CA GLU A 293 -28.75 -7.43 4.04
C GLU A 293 -27.88 -7.95 5.20
N ARG A 294 -28.51 -8.10 6.37
CA ARG A 294 -28.08 -9.10 7.36
C ARG A 294 -29.22 -10.10 7.54
N ARG A 295 -29.17 -11.17 6.75
CA ARG A 295 -29.77 -12.45 7.13
C ARG A 295 -28.69 -13.52 7.09
N HIS A 296 -28.73 -14.33 8.15
CA HIS A 296 -27.86 -15.43 8.55
C HIS A 296 -26.63 -15.01 9.35
#